data_AF-A0A7W2Q6Z3-F1
#
_entry.id   AF-A0A7W2Q6Z3-F1
#
_cell.length_a   1.000
_cell.length_b   1.000
_cell.length_c   1.000
_cell.angle_alpha   90.00
_cell.angle_beta   90.00
_cell.angle_gamma   90.00
#
_symmetry.space_group_name_H-M   'P 1'
#
loop_
_entity.id
_entity.type
_entity.pdbx_description
1 polymer ?
#
loop_
_entity_poly.entity_id
_entity_poly.type
_entity_poly.pdbx_seq_one_letter_code
_entity_poly.pdbx_strand_id
1 'polypeptide(L)' 'MPEDYDPQGRYDVLALDGEKLGESVKGVLYEGPPDYRQEVALIDPGLVSEGLRIAFMGLNYQLVAQRKPGQ' A
#
# COMPACT_ATOMS: atom_id res chain seq x y z
N MET A 1 -6.13 14.39 -1.27
CA MET A 1 -6.07 12.93 -1.04
C MET A 1 -7.01 12.30 -2.05
N PRO A 2 -6.58 11.31 -2.84
CA PRO A 2 -7.46 10.66 -3.80
C PRO A 2 -8.66 10.05 -3.07
N GLU A 3 -9.83 10.18 -3.66
CA GLU A 3 -11.11 9.74 -3.10
C GLU A 3 -11.14 8.25 -2.72
N ASP A 4 -10.30 7.44 -3.37
CA ASP A 4 -10.19 6.00 -3.16
C ASP A 4 -9.24 5.60 -2.01
N TYR A 5 -8.41 6.52 -1.50
CA TYR A 5 -7.42 6.22 -0.48
C TYR A 5 -7.92 6.52 0.94
N ASP A 6 -8.05 5.47 1.74
CA ASP A 6 -8.31 5.52 3.17
C ASP A 6 -6.99 5.32 3.94
N PRO A 7 -6.45 6.37 4.61
CA PRO A 7 -5.22 6.25 5.39
C PRO A 7 -5.36 5.33 6.62
N GLN A 8 -6.57 4.93 7.01
CA GLN A 8 -6.82 3.91 8.03
C GLN A 8 -7.02 2.50 7.45
N GLY A 9 -7.07 2.39 6.12
CA GLY A 9 -7.27 1.16 5.38
C GLY A 9 -6.07 0.22 5.41
N ARG A 10 -6.29 -0.97 4.84
CA ARG A 10 -5.24 -1.94 4.54
C ARG A 10 -5.19 -2.18 3.05
N TYR A 11 -3.99 -2.20 2.50
CA TYR A 11 -3.77 -2.38 1.07
C TYR A 11 -2.67 -3.41 0.85
N ASP A 12 -2.83 -4.28 -0.13
CA ASP A 12 -1.71 -4.98 -0.73
C ASP A 12 -0.89 -3.99 -1.55
N VAL A 13 0.45 -4.08 -1.45
CA VAL A 13 1.36 -3.27 -2.26
C VAL A 13 1.94 -4.16 -3.33
N LEU A 14 1.58 -3.85 -4.57
CA LEU A 14 1.95 -4.62 -5.75
C LEU A 14 2.98 -3.86 -6.60
N ALA A 15 3.94 -4.59 -7.15
CA ALA A 15 4.73 -4.13 -8.28
C ALA A 15 3.84 -3.96 -9.53
N LEU A 16 4.34 -3.23 -10.54
CA LEU A 16 3.59 -2.97 -11.77
C LEU A 16 3.30 -4.22 -12.62
N ASP A 17 4.06 -5.30 -12.40
CA ASP A 17 3.82 -6.62 -13.01
C ASP A 17 2.81 -7.47 -12.24
N GLY A 18 2.31 -6.97 -11.09
CA GLY A 18 1.33 -7.63 -10.24
C GLY A 18 1.92 -8.46 -9.09
N GLU A 19 3.25 -8.52 -8.93
CA GLU A 19 3.86 -9.21 -7.79
C GLU A 19 3.53 -8.50 -6.47
N LYS A 20 3.08 -9.24 -5.44
CA LYS A 20 2.86 -8.70 -4.11
C LYS A 20 4.18 -8.57 -3.36
N LEU A 21 4.56 -7.33 -3.05
CA LEU A 21 5.79 -7.00 -2.34
C LEU A 21 5.57 -6.87 -0.83
N GLY A 22 4.38 -6.43 -0.44
CA GLY A 22 4.08 -6.14 0.95
C GLY A 22 2.66 -5.67 1.17
N GLU A 23 2.46 -4.98 2.29
CA GLU A 23 1.17 -4.47 2.72
C GLU A 23 1.33 -3.08 3.30
N SER A 24 0.37 -2.20 3.05
CA SER A 24 0.21 -0.98 3.85
C SER A 24 -0.89 -1.16 4.88
N VAL A 25 -0.62 -0.78 6.13
CA VAL A 25 -1.58 -0.83 7.22
C VAL A 25 -1.57 0.52 7.92
N LYS A 26 -2.71 1.22 7.90
CA LYS A 26 -2.84 2.56 8.50
C LYS A 26 -1.79 3.56 7.99
N GLY A 27 -1.51 3.52 6.68
CA GLY A 27 -0.52 4.37 6.03
C GLY A 27 0.94 3.96 6.25
N VAL A 28 1.22 2.86 6.95
CA VAL A 28 2.58 2.34 7.12
C VAL A 28 2.82 1.21 6.13
N LEU A 29 3.88 1.29 5.33
CA LEU A 29 4.31 0.23 4.41
C LEU A 29 5.18 -0.78 5.16
N TYR A 30 4.78 -2.04 5.02
CA TYR A 30 5.49 -3.20 5.53
C TYR A 30 5.91 -4.12 4.39
N GLU A 31 7.18 -4.52 4.39
CA GLU A 31 7.71 -5.51 3.46
C GLU A 31 7.95 -6.87 4.14
N GLY A 32 7.82 -7.93 3.36
CA GLY A 32 8.00 -9.31 3.82
C GLY A 32 6.71 -9.98 4.33
N PRO A 33 6.79 -11.28 4.66
CA PRO A 33 5.64 -12.05 5.10
C PRO A 33 5.19 -11.68 6.54
N PRO A 34 3.96 -12.03 6.93
CA PRO A 34 3.34 -11.58 8.18
C PRO A 34 4.15 -11.85 9.45
N ASP A 35 4.90 -12.95 9.48
CA ASP A 35 5.66 -13.41 10.65
C ASP A 35 6.94 -12.59 10.90
N TYR A 36 7.43 -11.86 9.89
CA TYR A 36 8.66 -11.05 9.98
C TYR A 36 8.61 -9.83 9.06
N ARG A 37 7.51 -9.08 9.15
CA ARG A 37 7.35 -7.83 8.40
C ARG A 37 8.22 -6.71 8.98
N GLN A 38 8.92 -5.99 8.11
CA GLN A 38 9.69 -4.80 8.46
C GLN A 38 8.94 -3.55 8.04
N GLU A 39 8.85 -2.56 8.93
CA GLU A 39 8.40 -1.21 8.56
C GLU A 39 9.46 -0.57 7.68
N VAL A 40 9.08 -0.22 6.45
CA VAL A 40 10.01 0.37 5.47
C VAL A 40 9.71 1.84 5.18
N ALA A 41 8.45 2.27 5.33
CA ALA A 41 8.05 3.65 5.03
C ALA A 41 6.70 4.05 5.62
N LEU A 42 6.51 5.36 5.74
CA LEU A 42 5.19 5.98 5.87
C LEU A 42 4.72 6.43 4.48
N ILE A 43 3.52 6.01 4.09
CA ILE A 43 2.85 6.49 2.88
C ILE A 43 2.30 7.88 3.17
N ASP A 44 2.89 8.88 2.54
CA ASP A 44 2.31 10.23 2.51
C ASP A 44 1.04 10.20 1.62
N PRO A 45 -0.15 10.49 2.17
CA PRO A 45 -1.40 10.53 1.40
C PRO A 45 -1.40 11.55 0.25
N GLY A 46 -0.52 12.57 0.31
CA GLY A 46 -0.30 13.54 -0.76
C GLY A 46 0.48 12.99 -1.95
N LEU A 47 1.19 11.87 -1.78
CA LEU A 47 1.92 11.16 -2.84
C LEU A 47 1.10 10.05 -3.50
N VAL A 48 -0.10 9.76 -2.98
CA VAL A 48 -1.02 8.81 -3.60
C VAL A 48 -1.73 9.52 -4.75
N SER A 49 -1.57 8.99 -5.95
CA SER A 49 -2.21 9.49 -7.17
C SER A 49 -3.52 8.76 -7.48
N GLU A 50 -4.25 9.24 -8.49
CA GLU A 50 -5.46 8.57 -8.99
C GLU A 50 -5.20 7.09 -9.30
N GLY A 51 -6.14 6.21 -8.94
CA GLY A 51 -5.98 4.77 -9.10
C GLY A 51 -5.04 4.12 -8.07
N LEU A 52 -4.83 4.76 -6.92
CA LEU A 52 -4.12 4.20 -5.76
C LEU A 52 -2.65 3.83 -6.06
N ARG A 53 -1.93 4.70 -6.77
CA ARG A 53 -0.51 4.49 -7.07
C ARG A 53 0.38 5.38 -6.20
N ILE A 54 1.49 4.81 -5.72
CA ILE A 54 2.49 5.52 -4.92
C ILE A 54 3.87 5.42 -5.56
N ALA A 55 4.65 6.50 -5.50
CA ALA A 55 6.05 6.49 -5.85
C ALA A 55 6.90 6.36 -4.57
N PHE A 56 7.63 5.26 -4.44
CA PHE A 56 8.51 5.00 -3.30
C PHE A 56 9.88 4.53 -3.79
N MET A 57 10.96 5.12 -3.27
CA MET A 57 12.34 4.85 -3.71
C MET A 57 12.57 4.93 -5.24
N GLY A 58 11.80 5.78 -5.94
CA GLY A 58 11.89 5.93 -7.40
C GLY A 58 11.16 4.85 -8.21
N LEU A 59 10.45 3.94 -7.54
CA LEU A 59 9.60 2.92 -8.15
C LEU A 59 8.13 3.24 -7.92
N ASN A 60 7.27 2.80 -8.85
CA ASN A 60 5.83 2.95 -8.74
C ASN A 60 5.20 1.65 -8.28
N TYR A 61 4.31 1.74 -7.31
CA TYR A 61 3.58 0.61 -6.76
C TYR A 61 2.09 0.88 -6.83
N GLN A 62 1.32 -0.21 -6.89
CA GLN A 62 -0.14 -0.16 -6.82
C GLN A 62 -0.60 -0.59 -5.44
N LEU A 63 -1.46 0.21 -4.82
CA LEU A 63 -2.17 -0.15 -3.59
C LEU A 63 -3.51 -0.76 -3.97
N VAL A 64 -3.73 -2.01 -3.58
CA VAL A 64 -5.00 -2.71 -3.80
C VAL A 64 -5.68 -2.89 -2.45
N ALA A 65 -6.86 -2.29 -2.29
CA ALA A 65 -7.59 -2.38 -1.04
C ALA A 65 -7.86 -3.85 -0.69
N GLN A 66 -7.42 -4.28 0.49
CA GLN A 66 -7.80 -5.58 1.00
C GLN A 66 -9.29 -5.52 1.35
N ARG A 67 -10.11 -6.33 0.68
CA ARG A 67 -11.51 -6.48 1.08
C ARG A 67 -11.53 -6.92 2.55
N LYS A 68 -12.27 -6.22 3.40
CA LYS A 68 -12.48 -6.67 4.78
C LYS A 68 -13.00 -8.12 4.71
N PRO A 69 -12.38 -9.09 5.42
CA PRO A 69 -13.00 -10.38 5.57
C PRO A 69 -14.27 -10.17 6.43
N GLY A 70 -15.44 -10.17 5.78
CA GLY A 70 -16.75 -10.15 6.46
C GLY A 70 -17.64 -8.92 6.23
N GLN A 71 -17.94 -8.57 4.98
CA GLN A 71 -19.23 -7.94 4.64
C GLN A 71 -20.02 -8.84 3.70
#